data_AF-A0A3G1KMQ1-F1
#
_entry.id   AF-A0A3G1KMQ1-F1
#
_cell.length_a   1.000
_cell.length_b   1.000
_cell.length_c   1.000
_cell.angle_alpha   90.00
_cell.angle_beta   90.00
_cell.angle_gamma   90.00
#
_symmetry.space_group_name_H-M   'P 1'
#
loop_
_entity.id
_entity.type
_entity.pdbx_description
1 polymer ?
#
loop_
_entity_poly.entity_id
_entity_poly.type
_entity_poly.pdbx_seq_one_letter_code
_entity_poly.pdbx_strand_id
1 'polypeptide(L)'
;MNSNIYDTEAGNLRITAVKCKKCGEIYFPNITTCMNCRGTETETVDLKGEGKIYSYTWVHRTPPGVPGPYCLCLIDLCEGVRVWAQVEAQEGEVKIGQPVKVCSINEKNVMKFKPEKEGAQDGTL
;
A
#
# COMPACT_ATOMS: atom_id res chain seq x y z
N MET A 1 2.46 -5.32 23.45
CA MET A 1 2.33 -5.58 22.00
C MET A 1 1.86 -4.28 21.39
N ASN A 2 2.78 -3.49 20.85
CA ASN A 2 2.44 -2.19 20.27
C ASN A 2 2.12 -2.42 18.80
N SER A 3 0.83 -2.57 18.52
CA SER A 3 0.23 -2.90 17.23
C SER A 3 0.20 -1.72 16.24
N ASN A 4 1.16 -0.80 16.34
CA ASN A 4 1.18 0.39 15.50
C ASN A 4 1.78 0.04 14.13
N ILE A 5 0.89 -0.36 13.22
CA ILE A 5 1.17 -0.54 11.78
C ILE A 5 1.60 0.82 11.14
N TYR A 6 1.36 1.93 11.84
CA TYR A 6 1.59 3.29 11.39
C TYR A 6 2.18 4.11 12.54
N ASP A 7 3.24 4.84 12.24
CA ASP A 7 3.80 5.87 13.12
C ASP A 7 3.41 7.22 12.51
N THR A 8 2.47 7.92 13.15
CA THR A 8 2.01 9.23 12.71
C THR A 8 2.70 10.37 13.48
N GLU A 9 3.91 10.14 14.01
CA GLU A 9 4.74 11.25 14.50
C GLU A 9 5.03 12.23 13.35
N ALA A 10 4.33 13.36 13.40
CA ALA A 10 4.58 14.61 12.68
C ALA A 10 5.15 14.48 11.25
N GLY A 11 4.33 14.01 10.31
CA GLY A 11 4.57 14.23 8.87
C GLY A 11 5.32 13.13 8.13
N ASN A 12 5.72 12.04 8.79
CA ASN A 12 6.31 10.88 8.12
C ASN A 12 5.22 9.84 7.78
N LEU A 13 5.02 9.56 6.50
CA LEU A 13 4.13 8.48 6.03
C LEU A 13 4.83 7.14 6.25
N ARG A 14 4.81 6.62 7.48
CA ARG A 14 5.43 5.36 7.82
C ARG A 14 4.43 4.22 7.76
N ILE A 15 4.69 3.25 6.88
CA ILE A 15 3.95 1.99 6.79
C ILE A 15 4.88 0.91 7.31
N THR A 16 4.47 0.18 8.35
CA THR A 16 5.25 -0.93 8.89
C THR A 16 4.64 -2.28 8.55
N ALA A 17 5.50 -3.27 8.40
CA ALA A 17 5.16 -4.67 8.18
C ALA A 17 5.98 -5.56 9.11
N VAL A 18 5.67 -6.86 9.11
CA VAL A 18 6.42 -7.87 9.85
C VAL A 18 7.22 -8.74 8.89
N LYS A 19 8.52 -8.87 9.16
CA LYS A 19 9.41 -9.80 8.49
C LYS A 19 9.74 -10.97 9.40
N CYS A 20 9.65 -12.19 8.88
CA CYS A 20 10.10 -13.38 9.60
C CYS A 20 11.63 -13.41 9.67
N LYS A 21 12.20 -13.51 10.88
CA LYS A 21 13.66 -13.58 11.06
C LYS A 21 14.28 -14.89 10.52
N LYS A 22 13.48 -15.96 10.44
CA LYS A 22 13.94 -17.28 10.02
C LYS A 22 13.98 -17.48 8.51
N CYS A 23 12.98 -17.01 7.78
CA CYS A 23 12.86 -17.24 6.33
C CYS A 23 12.82 -15.95 5.49
N GLY A 24 12.74 -14.78 6.12
CA GLY A 24 12.73 -13.50 5.43
C GLY A 24 11.38 -13.08 4.83
N GLU A 25 10.35 -13.92 4.91
CA GLU A 25 9.01 -13.60 4.40
C GLU A 25 8.43 -12.36 5.06
N ILE A 26 7.84 -11.46 4.27
CA ILE A 26 7.25 -10.20 4.73
C ILE A 26 5.73 -10.31 4.69
N TYR A 27 5.08 -9.83 5.74
CA TYR A 27 3.64 -9.86 5.90
C TYR A 27 3.12 -8.48 6.30
N PHE A 28 2.03 -8.08 5.68
CA PHE A 28 1.27 -6.89 6.01
C PHE A 28 -0.22 -7.28 6.19
N PRO A 29 -0.95 -6.76 7.19
CA PRO A 29 -0.54 -5.76 8.17
C PRO A 29 0.37 -6.29 9.30
N ASN A 30 0.02 -7.37 10.00
CA ASN A 30 0.87 -8.00 11.03
C ASN A 30 0.43 -9.46 11.28
N ILE A 31 1.38 -10.37 11.49
CA ILE A 31 1.12 -11.76 11.92
C ILE A 31 2.09 -12.17 13.04
N THR A 32 1.67 -13.10 13.90
CA THR A 32 2.47 -13.60 15.03
C THR A 32 3.23 -14.90 14.74
N THR A 33 2.82 -15.63 13.70
CA THR A 33 3.42 -16.90 13.28
C THR A 33 3.57 -16.91 11.77
N CYS A 34 4.78 -17.13 11.27
CA CYS A 34 5.06 -17.19 9.85
C CYS A 34 4.28 -18.32 9.17
N MET A 35 3.50 -18.01 8.14
CA MET A 35 2.72 -19.00 7.39
C MET A 35 3.60 -19.88 6.50
N ASN A 36 4.81 -19.43 6.13
CA ASN A 36 5.76 -20.18 5.32
C ASN A 36 6.52 -21.23 6.17
N CYS A 37 7.21 -20.80 7.24
CA CYS A 37 8.13 -21.65 8.00
C CYS A 37 7.72 -21.97 9.45
N ARG A 38 6.55 -21.48 9.89
CA ARG A 38 6.01 -21.61 11.26
C ARG A 38 6.87 -21.02 12.38
N GLY A 39 7.87 -20.21 12.04
CA GLY A 39 8.66 -19.46 13.01
C GLY A 39 7.83 -18.36 13.68
N THR A 40 8.12 -18.09 14.94
CA THR A 40 7.46 -17.05 15.76
C THR A 40 8.33 -15.81 15.94
N GLU A 41 9.61 -15.89 15.57
CA GLU A 41 10.55 -14.76 15.60
C GLU A 41 10.32 -13.83 14.41
N THR A 42 9.94 -12.60 14.74
CA THR A 42 9.59 -11.55 13.78
C THR A 42 10.32 -10.25 14.11
N GLU A 43 10.49 -9.41 13.10
CA GLU A 43 10.96 -8.03 13.23
C GLU A 43 10.06 -7.08 12.45
N THR A 44 9.91 -5.86 12.95
CA THR A 44 9.21 -4.79 12.25
C THR A 44 10.13 -4.24 11.16
N VAL A 45 9.58 -4.08 9.95
CA VAL A 45 10.27 -3.46 8.82
C VAL A 45 9.44 -2.31 8.27
N ASP A 46 10.11 -1.28 7.77
CA ASP A 46 9.47 -0.14 7.13
C ASP A 46 9.30 -0.43 5.63
N LEU A 47 8.09 -0.19 5.13
CA LEU A 47 7.78 -0.26 3.70
C LEU A 47 7.99 1.12 3.08
N LYS A 48 8.51 1.16 1.84
CA LYS A 48 8.72 2.41 1.09
C LYS A 48 7.42 3.10 0.69
N GLY A 49 6.31 2.36 0.68
CA GLY A 49 5.01 2.85 0.21
C GLY A 49 4.99 3.09 -1.30
N GLU A 50 5.85 2.41 -2.04
CA GLU A 50 5.93 2.42 -3.50
C GLU A 50 5.48 1.05 -4.03
N GLY A 51 4.73 1.05 -5.13
CA GLY A 51 4.21 -0.18 -5.70
C GLY A 51 3.61 -0.02 -7.08
N LYS A 52 2.97 -1.08 -7.56
CA LYS A 52 2.26 -1.11 -8.83
C LYS A 52 0.83 -1.60 -8.65
N ILE A 53 -0.08 -1.05 -9.42
CA ILE A 53 -1.49 -1.49 -9.41
C ILE A 53 -1.56 -2.90 -9.99
N TYR A 54 -1.94 -3.86 -9.16
CA TYR A 54 -2.22 -5.23 -9.60
C TYR A 54 -3.60 -5.35 -10.23
N SER A 55 -4.61 -4.74 -9.62
CA SER A 55 -5.99 -4.70 -10.09
C SER A 55 -6.70 -3.50 -9.48
N TYR A 56 -7.73 -2.99 -10.14
CA TYR A 56 -8.52 -1.87 -9.62
C TYR A 56 -10.01 -2.04 -9.92
N THR A 57 -10.83 -1.31 -9.17
CA THR A 57 -12.27 -1.18 -9.41
C THR A 57 -12.75 0.23 -9.04
N TRP A 58 -13.81 0.69 -9.69
CA TRP A 58 -14.48 1.95 -9.39
C TRP A 58 -15.71 1.70 -8.53
N VAL A 59 -15.72 2.29 -7.33
CA VAL A 59 -16.83 2.15 -6.40
C VAL A 59 -17.78 3.34 -6.58
N HIS A 60 -18.85 3.12 -7.34
CA HIS A 60 -19.88 4.14 -7.58
C HIS A 60 -20.96 4.22 -6.49
N ARG A 61 -21.23 3.10 -5.81
CA ARG A 61 -22.17 3.05 -4.68
C ARG A 61 -21.38 3.08 -3.39
N THR A 62 -21.26 4.27 -2.81
CA THR A 62 -20.43 4.47 -1.63
C THR A 62 -21.22 4.37 -0.32
N PRO A 63 -20.57 3.95 0.78
CA PRO A 63 -21.16 4.06 2.11
C PRO A 63 -21.47 5.52 2.48
N PRO A 64 -22.43 5.77 3.40
CA PRO A 64 -22.70 7.11 3.90
C PRO A 64 -21.43 7.81 4.43
N GLY A 65 -21.24 9.07 4.05
CA GLY A 65 -20.08 9.86 4.47
C GLY A 65 -18.78 9.58 3.72
N VAL A 66 -18.77 8.67 2.74
CA VAL A 66 -17.63 8.42 1.85
C VAL A 66 -17.89 9.07 0.48
N PRO A 67 -17.10 10.08 0.08
CA PRO A 67 -17.21 10.67 -1.25
C PRO A 67 -16.99 9.62 -2.34
N GLY A 68 -17.79 9.66 -3.39
CA GLY A 68 -17.67 8.77 -4.55
C GLY A 68 -17.96 9.49 -5.87
N PRO A 69 -17.67 8.84 -7.01
CA PRO A 69 -16.99 7.55 -7.14
C PRO A 69 -15.51 7.62 -6.72
N TYR A 70 -14.93 6.49 -6.29
CA TYR A 70 -13.50 6.41 -5.96
C TYR A 70 -12.84 5.15 -6.53
N CYS A 71 -11.55 5.23 -6.81
CA CYS A 71 -10.75 4.12 -7.30
C CYS A 71 -10.21 3.30 -6.12
N LEU A 72 -10.54 2.02 -6.08
CA LEU A 72 -10.07 1.07 -5.08
C LEU A 72 -9.13 0.06 -5.75
N CYS A 73 -7.91 -0.04 -5.25
CA CYS A 73 -6.84 -0.80 -5.88
C CYS A 73 -6.28 -1.88 -4.97
N LEU A 74 -5.92 -2.99 -5.61
CA LEU A 74 -4.91 -3.92 -5.15
C LEU A 74 -3.55 -3.44 -5.63
N ILE A 75 -2.61 -3.22 -4.72
CA ILE A 75 -1.29 -2.69 -5.02
C ILE A 75 -0.24 -3.69 -4.55
N ASP A 76 0.64 -4.12 -5.46
CA ASP A 76 1.84 -4.87 -5.13
C ASP A 76 2.94 -3.89 -4.76
N LEU A 77 3.31 -3.86 -3.48
CA LEU A 77 4.41 -3.03 -2.98
C LEU A 77 5.76 -3.63 -3.37
N CYS A 78 6.78 -2.78 -3.47
CA CYS A 78 8.14 -3.19 -3.85
C CYS A 78 8.74 -4.28 -2.93
N GLU A 79 8.30 -4.35 -1.68
CA GLU A 79 8.73 -5.34 -0.69
C GLU A 79 8.05 -6.71 -0.84
N GLY A 80 7.14 -6.88 -1.82
CA GLY A 80 6.52 -8.17 -2.15
C GLY A 80 5.18 -8.45 -1.45
N VAL A 81 4.67 -7.49 -0.67
CA VAL A 81 3.33 -7.58 -0.07
C VAL A 81 2.28 -6.88 -0.92
N ARG A 82 1.04 -7.38 -0.87
CA ARG A 82 -0.11 -6.77 -1.54
C ARG A 82 -1.01 -6.05 -0.54
N VAL A 83 -1.40 -4.82 -0.86
CA VAL A 83 -2.30 -4.01 -0.03
C VAL A 83 -3.57 -3.62 -0.78
N TRP A 84 -4.65 -3.43 -0.02
CA TRP A 84 -5.88 -2.77 -0.48
C TRP A 84 -5.83 -1.30 -0.07
N ALA A 85 -5.93 -0.39 -1.04
CA ALA A 85 -5.95 1.05 -0.77
C ALA A 85 -6.69 1.84 -1.85
N GLN A 86 -7.17 3.03 -1.48
CA GLN A 86 -7.70 3.97 -2.47
C GLN A 86 -6.56 4.63 -3.24
N VAL A 87 -6.77 4.85 -4.53
CA VAL A 87 -5.87 5.64 -5.37
C VAL A 87 -6.56 6.95 -5.75
N GLU A 88 -5.91 8.07 -5.49
CA GLU A 88 -6.35 9.40 -5.88
C GLU A 88 -6.16 9.59 -7.38
N ALA A 89 -7.22 9.34 -8.14
CA ALA A 89 -7.27 9.43 -9.60
C ALA A 89 -8.70 9.66 -10.09
N GLN A 90 -8.85 10.07 -11.35
CA GLN A 90 -10.11 10.14 -12.08
C GLN A 90 -10.34 8.89 -12.95
N GLU A 91 -11.59 8.66 -13.36
CA GLU A 91 -11.92 7.55 -14.26
C GLU A 91 -11.14 7.65 -15.57
N GLY A 92 -10.48 6.55 -15.95
CA GLY A 92 -9.61 6.49 -17.13
C GLY A 92 -8.14 6.82 -16.87
N GLU A 93 -7.78 7.38 -15.71
CA GLU A 93 -6.38 7.71 -15.37
C GLU A 93 -5.59 6.53 -14.79
N VAL A 94 -6.29 5.45 -14.43
CA VAL A 94 -5.74 4.28 -13.75
C VAL A 94 -5.60 3.09 -14.68
N LYS A 95 -4.43 2.46 -14.69
CA LYS A 95 -4.13 1.23 -15.45
C LYS A 95 -3.46 0.18 -14.56
N ILE A 96 -3.69 -1.10 -14.88
CA ILE A 96 -2.93 -2.20 -14.29
C ILE A 96 -1.45 -2.03 -14.65
N GLY A 97 -0.56 -2.25 -13.69
CA GLY A 97 0.89 -2.09 -13.80
C GLY A 97 1.39 -0.67 -13.52
N GLN A 98 0.50 0.32 -13.40
CA GLN A 98 0.87 1.72 -13.17
C GLN A 98 1.58 1.90 -11.82
N PRO A 99 2.72 2.62 -11.79
CA PRO A 99 3.40 2.95 -10.54
C PRO A 99 2.57 3.89 -9.66
N VAL A 100 2.56 3.61 -8.36
CA VAL A 100 1.85 4.39 -7.35
C VAL A 100 2.71 4.57 -6.11
N LYS A 101 2.48 5.68 -5.40
CA LYS A 101 3.15 5.98 -4.14
C LYS A 101 2.16 6.45 -3.08
N VAL A 102 2.39 6.06 -1.83
CA VAL A 102 1.59 6.53 -0.69
C VAL A 102 1.66 8.06 -0.60
N CYS A 103 0.50 8.70 -0.44
CA CYS A 103 0.38 10.14 -0.34
C CYS A 103 -0.18 10.62 0.99
N SER A 104 -1.00 9.81 1.67
CA SER A 104 -1.54 10.13 3.00
C SER A 104 -1.93 8.88 3.78
N ILE A 105 -1.87 9.00 5.10
CA ILE A 105 -2.39 8.03 6.07
C ILE A 105 -3.16 8.85 7.10
N ASN A 106 -4.46 8.59 7.25
CA ASN A 106 -5.29 9.35 8.20
C ASN A 106 -5.28 8.73 9.61
N GLU A 107 -5.92 9.40 10.56
CA GLU A 107 -6.09 8.97 11.96
C GLU A 107 -6.76 7.58 12.14
N LYS A 108 -7.48 7.11 11.12
CA LYS A 108 -8.10 5.79 11.06
C LYS A 108 -7.22 4.77 10.34
N ASN A 109 -5.95 5.11 10.09
CA ASN A 109 -4.98 4.25 9.43
C ASN A 109 -5.37 3.85 8.00
N VAL A 110 -6.17 4.70 7.33
CA VAL A 110 -6.54 4.51 5.93
C VAL A 110 -5.45 5.13 5.07
N MET A 111 -4.73 4.28 4.35
CA MET A 111 -3.72 4.67 3.38
C MET A 111 -4.37 5.08 2.06
N LYS A 112 -3.88 6.17 1.48
CA LYS A 112 -4.15 6.55 0.10
C LYS A 112 -2.86 6.60 -0.71
N PHE A 113 -2.99 6.22 -1.96
CA PHE A 113 -1.93 6.26 -2.95
C PHE A 113 -2.28 7.27 -4.03
N LYS A 114 -1.27 7.74 -4.76
CA LYS A 114 -1.44 8.50 -5.99
C LYS A 114 -0.60 7.86 -7.10
N PRO A 115 -1.03 7.94 -8.37
CA PRO A 115 -0.16 7.60 -9.48
C PRO A 115 1.12 8.43 -9.46
N GLU A 116 2.25 7.80 -9.74
CA GLU A 116 3.43 8.56 -10.10
C GLU A 116 3.24 9.08 -11.53
N LYS A 117 3.54 10.36 -11.78
CA LYS A 117 3.49 10.90 -13.14
C LYS A 117 4.46 10.07 -13.99
N GLU A 118 3.98 9.54 -15.13
CA GLU A 118 4.87 8.96 -16.12
C GLU A 118 5.92 10.02 -16.46
N GLY A 119 7.17 9.78 -16.05
CA GLY A 119 8.29 10.56 -16.56
C GLY A 119 8.23 10.48 -18.08
N ALA A 120 8.26 11.64 -18.73
CA ALA A 120 8.40 11.73 -20.17
C ALA A 120 9.48 10.74 -20.60
N GLN A 121 9.10 9.74 -21.39
CA GLN A 121 10.08 8.91 -22.06
C GLN A 121 10.87 9.83 -22.97
N ASP A 122 12.16 10.00 -22.68
CA ASP A 122 13.11 10.67 -23.55
C ASP A 122 13.01 10.03 -24.93
N GLY A 123 12.31 10.73 -25.83
CA GLY A 123 12.21 10.38 -27.24
C GLY A 123 13.58 10.56 -27.87
N THR A 124 14.39 9.51 -27.83
CA THR A 124 15.44 9.29 -28.82
C THR A 124 14.93 8.23 -29.77
N LEU A 125 14.52 8.66 -30.96
CA LEU A 125 14.94 8.14 -32.26
C LEU A 125 14.51 9.12 -33.36
#